data_AF-A0A1H0ZIS8-F1
#
_entry.id   AF-A0A1H0ZIS8-F1
#
_cell.length_a   1.000
_cell.length_b   1.000
_cell.length_c   1.000
_cell.angle_alpha   90.00
_cell.angle_beta   90.00
_cell.angle_gamma   90.00
#
_symmetry.space_group_name_H-M   'P 1'
#
loop_
_entity.id
_entity.type
_entity.pdbx_description
1 polymer ?
#
loop_
_entity_poly.entity_id
_entity_poly.type
_entity_poly.pdbx_seq_one_letter_code
_entity_poly.pdbx_strand_id
1 'polypeptide(L)'
;MKHFNFPGSRVVKTGVAIFITAWICVLLEWPPVFAVITAIVTIEPTVSDSIRKGLIRFPASAIGSAYAVLFISIFGNSPLTYSLAAVFTIATCFKFKLHAGLLVATLTAVAMVEVIHSNYLISFFIRLGTTTTGLIVSTAVNMFVLPPDYTKDIIQKIQGIRKKTGIVIEKVFQDILQENDKELETTEQNLVDQLEKTIHQTETLIRFQKDETKYHPLVGTEKDQFQSAQDHLFKLKLIHYHIDNLINTPLKTISWSKEERTIILKAVSELAYSLQNKTNYTSGKHQQQLKQLTEIFWDDNEDITKNNDNHPTTFPPELIILYELVSVYNLVERYYKKTADSLQR
;
A
#
# COMPACT_ATOMS: atom_id res chain seq x y z
N MET A 1 -20.74 17.38 -12.73
CA MET A 1 -21.43 16.20 -12.16
C MET A 1 -20.63 15.74 -10.95
N LYS A 2 -21.21 15.75 -9.75
CA LYS A 2 -20.54 15.34 -8.51
C LYS A 2 -20.33 13.82 -8.54
N HIS A 3 -19.07 13.37 -8.56
CA HIS A 3 -18.75 11.97 -8.35
C HIS A 3 -19.07 11.61 -6.90
N PHE A 4 -20.06 10.73 -6.72
CA PHE A 4 -20.30 10.09 -5.44
C PHE A 4 -19.09 9.20 -5.12
N ASN A 5 -18.24 9.63 -4.19
CA ASN A 5 -17.27 8.74 -3.54
C ASN A 5 -18.04 7.83 -2.58
N PHE A 6 -18.71 6.82 -3.12
CA PHE A 6 -19.36 5.78 -2.33
C PHE A 6 -18.28 4.80 -1.85
N PRO A 7 -18.09 4.59 -0.53
CA PRO A 7 -17.37 3.41 -0.03
C PRO A 7 -18.08 2.07 -0.42
N GLY A 8 -19.19 2.15 -1.16
CA GLY A 8 -19.97 1.02 -1.66
C GLY A 8 -19.74 0.65 -3.12
N SER A 9 -18.73 1.15 -3.84
CA SER A 9 -18.43 0.60 -5.19
C SER A 9 -18.23 -0.93 -5.12
N ARG A 10 -17.50 -1.40 -4.10
CA ARG A 10 -17.35 -2.83 -3.81
C ARG A 10 -18.68 -3.51 -3.49
N VAL A 11 -19.52 -2.88 -2.67
CA VAL A 11 -20.82 -3.44 -2.28
C VAL A 11 -21.73 -3.58 -3.50
N VAL A 12 -21.78 -2.57 -4.36
CA VAL A 12 -22.58 -2.55 -5.59
C VAL A 12 -22.10 -3.62 -6.56
N LYS A 13 -20.80 -3.66 -6.90
CA LYS A 13 -20.27 -4.67 -7.82
C LYS A 13 -20.44 -6.10 -7.27
N THR A 14 -20.31 -6.28 -5.96
CA THR A 14 -20.61 -7.58 -5.32
C THR A 14 -22.08 -7.93 -5.42
N GLY A 15 -23.01 -7.01 -5.13
CA GLY A 15 -24.44 -7.24 -5.29
C GLY A 15 -24.82 -7.61 -6.73
N VAL A 16 -24.27 -6.90 -7.72
CA VAL A 16 -24.49 -7.17 -9.15
C VAL A 16 -23.94 -8.55 -9.53
N ALA A 17 -22.72 -8.91 -9.10
CA ALA A 17 -22.16 -10.22 -9.39
C ALA A 17 -22.95 -11.36 -8.73
N ILE A 18 -23.41 -11.19 -7.48
CA ILE A 18 -24.28 -12.15 -6.80
C ILE A 18 -25.54 -12.38 -7.64
N PHE A 19 -26.22 -11.29 -8.02
CA PHE A 19 -27.46 -11.36 -8.79
C PHE A 19 -27.27 -12.06 -10.13
N ILE A 20 -26.30 -11.63 -10.94
CA ILE A 20 -26.05 -12.21 -12.27
C ILE A 20 -25.64 -13.67 -12.14
N THR A 21 -24.79 -14.01 -11.17
CA THR A 21 -24.33 -15.41 -10.97
C THR A 21 -25.50 -16.32 -10.58
N ALA A 22 -26.32 -15.89 -9.62
CA ALA A 22 -27.50 -16.64 -9.20
C ALA A 22 -28.50 -16.82 -10.34
N TRP A 23 -28.74 -15.76 -11.11
CA TRP A 23 -29.63 -15.80 -12.27
C TRP A 23 -29.15 -16.80 -13.33
N ILE A 24 -27.85 -16.80 -13.67
CA ILE A 24 -27.27 -17.79 -14.59
C ILE A 24 -27.42 -19.22 -14.05
N CYS A 25 -27.19 -19.44 -12.75
CA CYS A 25 -27.37 -20.76 -12.15
C CYS A 25 -28.82 -21.24 -12.22
N VAL A 26 -29.82 -20.37 -12.01
CA VAL A 26 -31.24 -20.71 -12.16
C VAL A 26 -31.55 -21.12 -13.59
N LEU A 27 -31.01 -20.42 -14.60
CA LEU A 27 -31.18 -20.77 -16.02
C LEU A 27 -30.56 -22.12 -16.39
N LEU A 28 -29.47 -22.50 -15.72
CA LEU A 28 -28.76 -23.77 -15.95
C LEU A 28 -29.25 -24.91 -15.03
N GLU A 29 -30.27 -24.67 -14.20
CA GLU A 29 -30.76 -25.60 -13.18
C GLU A 29 -29.63 -26.07 -12.21
N TRP A 30 -28.64 -25.21 -11.97
CA TRP A 30 -27.53 -25.49 -11.06
C TRP A 30 -27.76 -24.88 -9.67
N PRO A 31 -27.27 -25.52 -8.59
CA PRO A 31 -27.35 -24.94 -7.25
C PRO A 31 -26.58 -23.60 -7.17
N PRO A 32 -27.24 -22.46 -6.93
CA PRO A 32 -26.62 -21.14 -7.05
C PRO A 32 -25.65 -20.82 -5.91
N VAL A 33 -25.85 -21.42 -4.73
CA VAL A 33 -25.15 -21.06 -3.49
C VAL A 33 -23.63 -21.02 -3.67
N PHE A 34 -23.04 -22.05 -4.27
CA PHE A 34 -21.59 -22.13 -4.42
C PHE A 34 -21.02 -21.27 -5.55
N ALA A 35 -21.78 -21.04 -6.61
CA ALA A 35 -21.41 -20.09 -7.64
C ALA A 35 -21.37 -18.67 -7.06
N VAL A 36 -22.40 -18.31 -6.28
CA VAL A 36 -22.50 -17.04 -5.59
C VAL A 36 -21.37 -16.85 -4.58
N ILE A 37 -21.08 -17.85 -3.73
CA ILE A 37 -19.93 -17.80 -2.81
C ILE A 37 -18.64 -17.55 -3.60
N THR A 38 -18.43 -18.28 -4.70
CA THR A 38 -17.27 -18.09 -5.58
C THR A 38 -17.20 -16.67 -6.15
N ALA A 39 -18.33 -16.10 -6.56
CA ALA A 39 -18.38 -14.73 -7.06
C ALA A 39 -18.03 -13.70 -5.98
N ILE A 40 -18.57 -13.86 -4.76
CA ILE A 40 -18.32 -12.97 -3.62
C ILE A 40 -16.83 -12.91 -3.29
N VAL A 41 -16.20 -14.08 -3.15
CA VAL A 41 -14.79 -14.13 -2.74
C VAL A 41 -13.87 -13.66 -3.87
N THR A 42 -14.28 -13.79 -5.14
CA THR A 42 -13.49 -13.45 -6.34
C THR A 42 -13.50 -11.99 -6.72
N ILE A 43 -14.41 -11.21 -6.15
CA ILE A 43 -14.32 -9.76 -6.24
C ILE A 43 -13.20 -9.24 -5.35
N GLU A 44 -12.12 -8.82 -6.01
CA GLU A 44 -10.93 -8.25 -5.42
C GLU A 44 -10.85 -6.73 -5.67
N PRO A 45 -9.89 -6.01 -5.05
CA PRO A 45 -9.69 -4.59 -5.30
C PRO A 45 -9.40 -4.27 -6.78
N THR A 46 -8.63 -5.12 -7.47
CA THR A 46 -8.29 -4.95 -8.90
C THR A 46 -8.83 -6.09 -9.76
N VAL A 47 -8.99 -5.84 -11.05
CA VAL A 47 -9.32 -6.87 -12.05
C VAL A 47 -8.20 -7.89 -12.15
N SER A 48 -6.95 -7.42 -12.15
CA SER A 48 -5.74 -8.24 -12.14
C SER A 48 -5.74 -9.27 -11.00
N ASP A 49 -6.02 -8.83 -9.77
CA ASP A 49 -6.08 -9.71 -8.61
C ASP A 49 -7.25 -10.70 -8.69
N SER A 50 -8.39 -10.27 -9.22
CA SER A 50 -9.58 -11.13 -9.40
C SER A 50 -9.25 -12.30 -10.33
N ILE A 51 -8.61 -12.01 -11.47
CA ILE A 51 -8.18 -13.02 -12.44
C ILE A 51 -7.11 -13.92 -11.83
N ARG A 52 -6.04 -13.34 -11.27
CA ARG A 52 -4.92 -14.11 -10.71
C ARG A 52 -5.36 -15.04 -9.59
N LYS A 53 -6.17 -14.56 -8.65
CA LYS A 53 -6.69 -15.39 -7.56
C LYS A 53 -7.76 -16.35 -8.06
N GLY A 54 -8.57 -15.98 -9.04
CA GLY A 54 -9.53 -16.86 -9.70
C GLY A 54 -8.87 -18.10 -10.31
N LEU A 55 -7.75 -17.91 -11.02
CA LEU A 55 -6.94 -18.99 -11.59
C LEU A 55 -6.35 -19.94 -10.53
N ILE A 56 -6.11 -19.46 -9.30
CA ILE A 56 -5.65 -20.29 -8.17
C ILE A 56 -6.85 -20.98 -7.50
N ARG A 57 -8.00 -20.31 -7.41
CA ARG A 57 -9.21 -20.81 -6.76
C ARG A 57 -9.87 -21.94 -7.52
N PHE A 58 -9.87 -21.89 -8.84
CA PHE A 58 -10.45 -22.95 -9.67
C PHE A 58 -9.84 -24.34 -9.36
N PRO A 59 -8.52 -24.57 -9.50
CA PRO A 59 -7.92 -25.86 -9.20
C PRO A 59 -8.04 -26.22 -7.71
N ALA A 60 -7.98 -25.24 -6.80
CA ALA A 60 -8.17 -25.50 -5.37
C ALA A 60 -9.58 -26.05 -5.08
N SER A 61 -10.62 -25.43 -5.65
CA SER A 61 -11.99 -25.89 -5.50
C SER A 61 -12.21 -27.25 -6.18
N ALA A 62 -11.55 -27.52 -7.30
CA ALA A 62 -11.58 -28.82 -7.97
C ALA A 62 -10.98 -29.92 -7.07
N ILE A 63 -9.85 -29.64 -6.42
CA ILE A 63 -9.22 -30.56 -5.44
C ILE A 63 -10.18 -30.84 -4.28
N GLY A 64 -10.80 -29.79 -3.72
CA GLY A 64 -11.77 -29.95 -2.63
C GLY A 64 -12.96 -30.83 -3.04
N SER A 65 -13.50 -30.59 -4.24
CA SER A 65 -14.60 -31.38 -4.79
C SER A 65 -14.19 -32.84 -5.06
N ALA A 66 -12.98 -33.07 -5.56
CA ALA A 66 -12.46 -34.41 -5.81
C ALA A 66 -12.29 -35.21 -4.51
N TYR A 67 -11.75 -34.60 -3.45
CA TYR A 67 -11.65 -35.26 -2.15
C TYR A 67 -13.01 -35.51 -1.50
N ALA A 68 -13.96 -34.58 -1.63
CA ALA A 68 -15.33 -34.80 -1.16
C ALA A 68 -15.92 -36.05 -1.81
N VAL A 69 -15.86 -36.14 -3.15
CA VAL A 69 -16.34 -37.29 -3.93
C VAL A 69 -15.62 -38.58 -3.57
N LEU A 70 -14.30 -38.53 -3.40
CA LEU A 70 -13.51 -39.70 -3.03
C LEU A 70 -13.94 -40.25 -1.66
N PHE A 71 -13.95 -39.42 -0.62
CA PHE A 71 -14.20 -39.89 0.73
C PHE A 71 -15.67 -40.24 0.99
N ILE A 72 -16.63 -39.52 0.40
CA ILE A 72 -18.06 -39.90 0.50
C ILE A 72 -18.30 -41.26 -0.13
N SER A 73 -17.61 -41.58 -1.24
CA SER A 73 -17.79 -42.88 -1.93
C SER A 73 -17.26 -44.07 -1.11
N ILE A 74 -16.28 -43.83 -0.23
CA ILE A 74 -15.64 -44.87 0.59
C ILE A 74 -16.32 -45.01 1.96
N PHE A 75 -16.64 -43.87 2.60
CA PHE A 75 -17.04 -43.83 4.01
C PHE A 75 -18.49 -43.38 4.23
N GLY A 76 -19.22 -43.02 3.16
CA GLY A 76 -20.56 -42.45 3.26
C GLY A 76 -20.59 -41.11 3.99
N ASN A 77 -21.78 -40.65 4.38
CA ASN A 77 -21.93 -39.41 5.14
C ASN A 77 -21.60 -39.69 6.63
N SER A 78 -20.35 -39.43 7.02
CA SER A 78 -19.85 -39.64 8.38
C SER A 78 -18.93 -38.50 8.80
N PRO A 79 -18.74 -38.23 10.11
CA PRO A 79 -17.77 -37.25 10.60
C PRO A 79 -16.35 -37.47 10.06
N LEU A 80 -15.97 -38.73 9.83
CA LEU A 80 -14.67 -39.11 9.27
C LEU A 80 -14.51 -38.59 7.84
N THR A 81 -15.57 -38.65 7.03
CA THR A 81 -15.58 -38.15 5.65
C THR A 81 -15.27 -36.66 5.59
N TYR A 82 -15.93 -35.85 6.42
CA TYR A 82 -15.67 -34.40 6.48
C TYR A 82 -14.22 -34.10 6.88
N SER A 83 -13.70 -34.80 7.88
CA SER A 83 -12.33 -34.62 8.36
C SER A 83 -11.29 -34.96 7.29
N LEU A 84 -11.41 -36.14 6.67
CA LEU A 84 -10.49 -36.58 5.63
C LEU A 84 -10.56 -35.68 4.40
N ALA A 85 -11.76 -35.32 3.94
CA ALA A 85 -11.92 -34.42 2.80
C ALA A 85 -11.25 -33.05 3.07
N ALA A 86 -11.46 -32.47 4.24
CA ALA A 86 -10.84 -31.20 4.61
C ALA A 86 -9.31 -31.30 4.74
N VAL A 87 -8.79 -32.26 5.50
CA VAL A 87 -7.36 -32.40 5.77
C VAL A 87 -6.57 -32.67 4.49
N PHE A 88 -7.04 -33.57 3.63
CA PHE A 88 -6.37 -33.88 2.37
C PHE A 88 -6.45 -32.70 1.39
N THR A 89 -7.58 -31.98 1.37
CA THR A 89 -7.71 -30.74 0.57
C THR A 89 -6.70 -29.69 1.02
N ILE A 90 -6.59 -29.47 2.34
CA ILE A 90 -5.65 -28.50 2.92
C ILE A 90 -4.21 -28.91 2.58
N ALA A 91 -3.82 -30.15 2.87
CA ALA A 91 -2.48 -30.66 2.61
C ALA A 91 -2.08 -30.52 1.13
N THR A 92 -3.00 -30.85 0.23
CA THR A 92 -2.77 -30.78 -1.22
C THR A 92 -2.72 -29.35 -1.72
N CYS A 93 -3.59 -28.47 -1.25
CA CYS A 93 -3.54 -27.04 -1.58
C CYS A 93 -2.23 -26.40 -1.09
N PHE A 94 -1.74 -26.76 0.09
CA PHE A 94 -0.43 -26.31 0.58
C PHE A 94 0.71 -26.82 -0.31
N LYS A 95 0.70 -28.10 -0.67
CA LYS A 95 1.71 -28.70 -1.56
C LYS A 95 1.78 -28.00 -2.92
N PHE A 96 0.64 -27.62 -3.49
CA PHE A 96 0.56 -26.90 -4.76
C PHE A 96 0.57 -25.37 -4.64
N LYS A 97 0.82 -24.82 -3.44
CA LYS A 97 0.85 -23.37 -3.17
C LYS A 97 -0.44 -22.62 -3.54
N LEU A 98 -1.59 -23.28 -3.44
CA LEU A 98 -2.92 -22.75 -3.78
C LEU A 98 -3.56 -21.95 -2.63
N HIS A 99 -2.77 -21.17 -1.89
CA HIS A 99 -3.20 -20.53 -0.63
C HIS A 99 -4.42 -19.61 -0.79
N ALA A 100 -4.52 -18.89 -1.92
CA ALA A 100 -5.66 -17.99 -2.19
C ALA A 100 -7.01 -18.71 -2.37
N GLY A 101 -6.97 -20.02 -2.63
CA GLY A 101 -8.15 -20.88 -2.77
C GLY A 101 -8.41 -21.80 -1.60
N LEU A 102 -7.54 -21.83 -0.58
CA LEU A 102 -7.60 -22.78 0.53
C LEU A 102 -8.97 -22.76 1.23
N LEU A 103 -9.45 -21.57 1.62
CA LEU A 103 -10.73 -21.42 2.32
C LEU A 103 -11.90 -21.95 1.48
N VAL A 104 -11.94 -21.58 0.19
CA VAL A 104 -13.00 -21.99 -0.74
C VAL A 104 -12.93 -23.49 -1.00
N ALA A 105 -11.72 -24.04 -1.15
CA ALA A 105 -11.48 -25.46 -1.37
C ALA A 105 -11.94 -26.30 -0.18
N THR A 106 -11.57 -25.91 1.05
CA THR A 106 -12.00 -26.62 2.26
C THR A 106 -13.51 -26.52 2.47
N LEU A 107 -14.11 -25.34 2.23
CA LEU A 107 -15.56 -25.18 2.28
C LEU A 107 -16.26 -26.09 1.26
N THR A 108 -15.70 -26.18 0.05
CA THR A 108 -16.19 -27.08 -1.00
C THR A 108 -16.09 -28.53 -0.56
N ALA A 109 -14.94 -28.94 -0.01
CA ALA A 109 -14.69 -30.31 0.41
C ALA A 109 -15.68 -30.77 1.48
N VAL A 110 -15.99 -29.91 2.45
CA VAL A 110 -16.92 -30.20 3.55
C VAL A 110 -18.37 -30.12 3.05
N ALA A 111 -18.77 -29.01 2.43
CA ALA A 111 -20.17 -28.77 2.09
C ALA A 111 -20.70 -29.69 0.97
N MET A 112 -19.83 -30.24 0.12
CA MET A 112 -20.25 -31.21 -0.89
C MET A 112 -20.60 -32.57 -0.30
N VAL A 113 -20.04 -32.97 0.85
CA VAL A 113 -20.35 -34.27 1.49
C VAL A 113 -21.84 -34.39 1.81
N GLU A 114 -22.49 -33.29 2.20
CA GLU A 114 -23.92 -33.27 2.51
C GLU A 114 -24.81 -33.22 1.25
N VAL A 115 -24.29 -32.71 0.13
CA VAL A 115 -25.06 -32.46 -1.10
C VAL A 115 -24.98 -33.63 -2.10
N ILE A 116 -23.98 -34.50 -1.98
CA ILE A 116 -23.80 -35.63 -2.90
C ILE A 116 -24.73 -36.79 -2.48
N HIS A 117 -25.75 -37.09 -3.30
CA HIS A 117 -26.75 -38.13 -2.99
C HIS A 117 -26.67 -39.38 -3.88
N SER A 118 -26.31 -39.25 -5.18
CA SER A 118 -26.34 -40.42 -6.09
C SER A 118 -25.31 -40.37 -7.21
N ASN A 119 -25.21 -39.28 -7.99
CA ASN A 119 -24.30 -39.21 -9.13
C ASN A 119 -23.04 -38.38 -8.84
N TYR A 120 -22.03 -39.04 -8.28
CA TYR A 120 -20.75 -38.45 -7.88
C TYR A 120 -20.06 -37.63 -8.98
N LEU A 121 -19.97 -38.18 -10.20
CA LEU A 121 -19.31 -37.51 -11.31
C LEU A 121 -20.09 -36.28 -11.79
N ILE A 122 -21.42 -36.38 -11.88
CA ILE A 122 -22.25 -35.24 -12.24
C ILE A 122 -22.11 -34.13 -11.19
N SER A 123 -22.16 -34.47 -9.90
CA SER A 123 -21.97 -33.49 -8.82
C SER A 123 -20.61 -32.80 -8.87
N PHE A 124 -19.55 -33.52 -9.24
CA PHE A 124 -18.23 -32.95 -9.47
C PHE A 124 -18.23 -31.94 -10.64
N PHE A 125 -18.77 -32.31 -11.79
CA PHE A 125 -18.82 -31.41 -12.95
C PHE A 125 -19.73 -30.20 -12.74
N ILE A 126 -20.89 -30.37 -12.09
CA ILE A 126 -21.75 -29.24 -11.66
C ILE A 126 -20.96 -28.32 -10.74
N ARG A 127 -20.14 -28.87 -9.82
CA ARG A 127 -19.31 -28.04 -8.95
C ARG A 127 -18.27 -27.24 -9.73
N LEU A 128 -17.60 -27.85 -10.69
CA LEU A 128 -16.67 -27.14 -11.55
C LEU A 128 -17.38 -26.04 -12.36
N GLY A 129 -18.54 -26.36 -12.94
CA GLY A 129 -19.35 -25.40 -13.70
C GLY A 129 -19.81 -24.21 -12.88
N THR A 130 -20.34 -24.43 -11.67
CA THR A 130 -20.76 -23.36 -10.74
C THR A 130 -19.58 -22.49 -10.29
N THR A 131 -18.43 -23.11 -10.02
CA THR A 131 -17.20 -22.38 -9.66
C THR A 131 -16.73 -21.51 -10.83
N THR A 132 -16.63 -22.07 -12.04
CA THR A 132 -16.27 -21.33 -13.26
C THR A 132 -17.22 -20.18 -13.52
N THR A 133 -18.52 -20.39 -13.38
CA THR A 133 -19.55 -19.35 -13.55
C THR A 133 -19.31 -18.20 -12.58
N GLY A 134 -19.13 -18.49 -11.29
CA GLY A 134 -18.84 -17.47 -10.28
C GLY A 134 -17.55 -16.70 -10.57
N LEU A 135 -16.49 -17.38 -11.02
CA LEU A 135 -15.22 -16.76 -11.39
C LEU A 135 -15.36 -15.82 -12.59
N ILE A 136 -16.02 -16.27 -13.66
CA ILE A 136 -16.22 -15.49 -14.89
C ILE A 136 -17.09 -14.27 -14.61
N VAL A 137 -18.24 -14.45 -13.96
CA VAL A 137 -19.18 -13.37 -13.70
C VAL A 137 -18.59 -12.32 -12.77
N SER A 138 -17.96 -12.73 -11.67
CA SER A 138 -17.32 -11.77 -10.75
C SER A 138 -16.20 -10.98 -11.41
N THR A 139 -15.38 -11.63 -12.24
CA THR A 139 -14.30 -10.96 -12.98
C THR A 139 -14.87 -9.97 -13.99
N ALA A 140 -15.88 -10.37 -14.77
CA ALA A 140 -16.53 -9.51 -15.74
C ALA A 140 -17.19 -8.31 -15.06
N VAL A 141 -17.90 -8.53 -13.95
CA VAL A 141 -18.51 -7.45 -13.17
C VAL A 141 -17.44 -6.52 -12.61
N ASN A 142 -16.33 -7.04 -12.08
CA ASN A 142 -15.25 -6.20 -11.56
C ASN A 142 -14.55 -5.37 -12.65
N MET A 143 -14.58 -5.84 -13.90
CA MET A 143 -14.03 -5.14 -15.06
C MET A 143 -14.98 -4.06 -15.59
N PHE A 144 -16.27 -4.36 -15.71
CA PHE A 144 -17.21 -3.47 -16.43
C PHE A 144 -18.08 -2.60 -15.51
N VAL A 145 -18.31 -3.01 -14.26
CA VAL A 145 -19.20 -2.29 -13.34
C VAL A 145 -18.38 -1.47 -12.37
N LEU A 146 -18.33 -0.15 -12.61
CA LEU A 146 -17.57 0.82 -11.80
C LEU A 146 -16.09 0.41 -11.68
N PRO A 147 -15.33 0.45 -12.80
CA PRO A 147 -13.95 -0.02 -12.83
C PRO A 147 -13.10 0.65 -11.75
N PRO A 148 -12.18 -0.07 -11.08
CA PRO A 148 -11.35 0.49 -10.03
C PRO A 148 -10.48 1.64 -10.56
N ASP A 149 -10.53 2.80 -9.90
CA ASP A 149 -9.62 3.91 -10.14
C ASP A 149 -9.22 4.51 -8.79
N TYR A 150 -7.92 4.45 -8.50
CA TYR A 150 -7.32 4.91 -7.26
C TYR A 150 -6.55 6.23 -7.45
N THR A 151 -6.50 6.79 -8.66
CA THR A 151 -5.65 7.94 -9.00
C THR A 151 -5.94 9.15 -8.12
N LYS A 152 -7.22 9.48 -7.94
CA LYS A 152 -7.64 10.62 -7.10
C LYS A 152 -7.29 10.41 -5.62
N ASP A 153 -7.55 9.21 -5.10
CA ASP A 153 -7.25 8.86 -3.70
C ASP A 153 -5.74 8.91 -3.43
N ILE A 154 -4.92 8.43 -4.37
CA ILE A 154 -3.45 8.49 -4.29
C ILE A 154 -2.99 9.95 -4.23
N ILE A 155 -3.45 10.80 -5.16
CA ILE A 155 -3.07 12.21 -5.20
C ILE A 155 -3.46 12.92 -3.90
N GLN A 156 -4.68 12.69 -3.41
CA GLN A 156 -5.15 13.30 -2.16
C GLN A 156 -4.33 12.82 -0.96
N LYS A 157 -4.02 11.52 -0.87
CA LYS A 157 -3.17 10.97 0.19
C LYS A 157 -1.75 11.53 0.15
N ILE A 158 -1.14 11.65 -1.03
CA ILE A 158 0.19 12.26 -1.19
C ILE A 158 0.20 13.71 -0.72
N GLN A 159 -0.85 14.48 -1.02
CA GLN A 159 -0.97 15.85 -0.49
C GLN A 159 -1.05 15.87 1.04
N GLY A 160 -1.79 14.93 1.63
CA GLY A 160 -1.85 14.74 3.08
C GLY A 160 -0.50 14.35 3.68
N ILE A 161 0.21 13.40 3.07
CA ILE A 161 1.56 12.97 3.46
C ILE A 161 2.50 14.17 3.41
N ARG A 162 2.54 14.93 2.31
CA ARG A 162 3.38 16.13 2.18
C ARG A 162 3.18 17.12 3.32
N LYS A 163 1.92 17.44 3.64
CA LYS A 163 1.59 18.34 4.75
C LYS A 163 2.09 17.80 6.10
N LYS A 164 1.83 16.52 6.37
CA LYS A 164 2.29 15.85 7.58
C LYS A 164 3.82 15.80 7.67
N THR A 165 4.52 15.52 6.57
CA THR A 165 5.98 15.56 6.50
C THR A 165 6.51 16.93 6.91
N GLY A 166 5.90 18.03 6.44
CA GLY A 166 6.26 19.37 6.90
C GLY A 166 6.10 19.57 8.41
N ILE A 167 4.98 19.12 8.98
CA ILE A 167 4.73 19.20 10.44
C ILE A 167 5.75 18.39 11.23
N VAL A 168 6.06 17.17 10.77
CA VAL A 168 7.05 16.29 11.45
C VAL A 168 8.44 16.91 11.40
N ILE A 169 8.88 17.41 10.23
CA ILE A 169 10.18 18.10 10.09
C ILE A 169 10.26 19.27 11.06
N GLU A 170 9.23 20.12 11.09
CA GLU A 170 9.22 21.29 11.95
C GLU A 170 9.35 20.91 13.42
N LYS A 171 8.58 19.91 13.87
CA LYS A 171 8.59 19.46 15.25
C LYS A 171 9.93 18.85 15.67
N VAL A 172 10.43 17.89 14.88
CA VAL A 172 11.68 17.17 15.19
C VAL A 172 12.86 18.12 15.31
N PHE A 173 13.01 19.05 14.35
CA PHE A 173 14.11 20.00 14.42
C PHE A 173 13.94 21.08 15.50
N GLN A 174 12.70 21.48 15.83
CA GLN A 174 12.46 22.37 16.96
C GLN A 174 12.88 21.70 18.27
N ASP A 175 12.50 20.44 18.48
CA ASP A 175 12.78 19.71 19.70
C ASP A 175 14.29 19.43 19.84
N ILE A 176 14.99 19.09 18.74
CA ILE A 176 16.46 18.93 18.71
C ILE A 176 17.18 20.24 19.06
N LEU A 177 16.74 21.38 18.54
CA LEU A 177 17.45 22.66 18.66
C LEU A 177 17.14 23.43 19.95
N GLN A 178 15.99 23.15 20.59
CA GLN A 178 15.52 23.85 21.79
C GLN A 178 15.87 23.13 23.11
N GLU A 179 16.56 21.98 23.08
CA GLU A 179 16.99 21.24 24.29
C GLU A 179 15.84 20.95 25.27
N ASN A 180 14.64 20.65 24.75
CA ASN A 180 13.53 20.25 25.61
C ASN A 180 13.81 18.84 26.19
N ASP A 181 13.57 18.64 27.49
CA ASP A 181 13.95 17.44 28.24
C ASP A 181 12.91 16.30 28.08
N LYS A 182 13.34 15.18 27.50
CA LYS A 182 12.96 13.75 27.70
C LYS A 182 11.52 13.22 27.75
N GLU A 183 10.44 14.01 27.73
CA GLU A 183 9.07 13.47 27.47
C GLU A 183 8.76 13.25 25.96
N LEU A 184 9.78 13.41 25.12
CA LEU A 184 9.67 13.72 23.69
C LEU A 184 9.66 12.50 22.75
N GLU A 185 10.39 11.43 23.08
CA GLU A 185 10.58 10.28 22.18
C GLU A 185 9.24 9.68 21.75
N THR A 186 8.25 9.60 22.64
CA THR A 186 6.99 8.93 22.30
C THR A 186 6.12 9.73 21.34
N THR A 187 6.16 11.07 21.37
CA THR A 187 5.25 11.89 20.54
C THR A 187 5.72 11.99 19.11
N GLU A 188 7.02 12.21 18.89
CA GLU A 188 7.61 12.30 17.55
C GLU A 188 7.56 10.96 16.83
N GLN A 189 7.91 9.89 17.55
CA GLN A 189 7.90 8.54 17.01
C GLN A 189 6.47 8.11 16.62
N ASN A 190 5.46 8.46 17.43
CA ASN A 190 4.06 8.27 17.04
C ASN A 190 3.69 9.03 15.76
N LEU A 191 4.19 10.25 15.54
CA LEU A 191 3.92 11.01 14.31
C LEU A 191 4.60 10.38 13.09
N VAL A 192 5.82 9.89 13.25
CA VAL A 192 6.60 9.19 12.22
C VAL A 192 5.96 7.85 11.87
N ASP A 193 5.52 7.07 12.85
CA ASP A 193 4.82 5.79 12.64
C ASP A 193 3.49 6.00 11.88
N GLN A 194 2.73 7.04 12.25
CA GLN A 194 1.51 7.40 11.54
C GLN A 194 1.77 7.83 10.10
N LEU A 195 2.88 8.54 9.86
CA LEU A 195 3.32 8.94 8.53
C LEU A 195 3.70 7.71 7.70
N GLU A 196 4.50 6.80 8.26
CA GLU A 196 4.91 5.54 7.62
C GLU A 196 3.69 4.70 7.24
N LYS A 197 2.74 4.51 8.16
CA LYS A 197 1.49 3.79 7.89
C LYS A 197 0.72 4.42 6.72
N THR A 198 0.68 5.75 6.65
CA THR A 198 0.00 6.46 5.56
C THR A 198 0.73 6.30 4.23
N ILE A 199 2.08 6.32 4.25
CA ILE A 199 2.93 6.05 3.07
C ILE A 199 2.67 4.63 2.56
N HIS A 200 2.73 3.62 3.43
CA HIS A 200 2.52 2.22 3.05
C HIS A 200 1.12 1.95 2.47
N GLN A 201 0.08 2.55 3.06
CA GLN A 201 -1.27 2.51 2.50
C GLN A 201 -1.33 3.12 1.10
N THR A 202 -0.61 4.22 0.86
CA THR A 202 -0.59 4.89 -0.44
C THR A 202 0.22 4.09 -1.47
N GLU A 203 1.32 3.44 -1.08
CA GLU A 203 2.04 2.47 -1.92
C GLU A 203 1.15 1.31 -2.36
N THR A 204 0.30 0.82 -1.44
CA THR A 204 -0.68 -0.23 -1.75
C THR A 204 -1.67 0.22 -2.82
N LEU A 205 -2.17 1.46 -2.74
CA LEU A 205 -3.05 2.02 -3.77
C LEU A 205 -2.33 2.20 -5.11
N ILE A 206 -1.08 2.67 -5.10
CA ILE A 206 -0.25 2.77 -6.31
C ILE A 206 -0.07 1.39 -6.96
N ARG A 207 0.18 0.35 -6.17
CA ARG A 207 0.25 -1.02 -6.68
C ARG A 207 -1.06 -1.42 -7.35
N PHE A 208 -2.20 -1.17 -6.69
CA PHE A 208 -3.51 -1.48 -7.25
C PHE A 208 -3.77 -0.74 -8.57
N GLN A 209 -3.48 0.56 -8.64
CA GLN A 209 -3.62 1.33 -9.87
C GLN A 209 -2.72 0.80 -11.00
N LYS A 210 -1.48 0.43 -10.67
CA LYS A 210 -0.52 -0.13 -11.63
C LYS A 210 -1.00 -1.48 -12.18
N ASP A 211 -1.57 -2.32 -11.33
CA ASP A 211 -2.15 -3.60 -11.75
C ASP A 211 -3.39 -3.41 -12.63
N GLU A 212 -4.19 -2.37 -12.35
CA GLU A 212 -5.38 -2.05 -13.12
C GLU A 212 -5.05 -1.49 -14.51
N THR A 213 -3.92 -0.80 -14.68
CA THR A 213 -3.46 -0.26 -15.98
C THR A 213 -3.32 -1.31 -17.09
N LYS A 214 -3.22 -2.60 -16.73
CA LYS A 214 -3.21 -3.72 -17.68
C LYS A 214 -4.56 -3.90 -18.39
N TYR A 215 -5.66 -3.57 -17.71
CA TYR A 215 -7.03 -3.75 -18.20
C TYR A 215 -7.68 -2.40 -18.54
N HIS A 216 -7.29 -1.34 -17.84
CA HIS A 216 -7.72 0.04 -18.07
C HIS A 216 -6.49 0.95 -18.20
N PRO A 217 -5.88 1.03 -19.41
CA PRO A 217 -4.66 1.81 -19.62
C PRO A 217 -4.82 3.30 -19.34
N LEU A 218 -3.86 3.88 -18.62
CA LEU A 218 -3.75 5.33 -18.44
C LEU A 218 -3.12 5.95 -19.69
N VAL A 219 -3.70 7.04 -20.19
CA VAL A 219 -3.26 7.69 -21.45
C VAL A 219 -3.04 9.19 -21.24
N GLY A 220 -2.08 9.74 -21.98
CA GLY A 220 -1.77 11.18 -21.97
C GLY A 220 -1.52 11.70 -20.55
N THR A 221 -2.27 12.76 -20.18
CA THR A 221 -2.12 13.46 -18.91
C THR A 221 -2.34 12.57 -17.68
N GLU A 222 -3.19 11.53 -17.76
CA GLU A 222 -3.44 10.65 -16.62
C GLU A 222 -2.21 9.80 -16.28
N LYS A 223 -1.52 9.31 -17.31
CA LYS A 223 -0.27 8.55 -17.15
C LYS A 223 0.81 9.43 -16.53
N ASP A 224 0.95 10.66 -17.00
CA ASP A 224 1.93 11.61 -16.49
C ASP A 224 1.64 12.00 -15.04
N GLN A 225 0.36 12.24 -14.69
CA GLN A 225 -0.07 12.49 -13.32
C GLN A 225 0.22 11.30 -12.40
N PHE A 226 -0.05 10.08 -12.85
CA PHE A 226 0.21 8.88 -12.07
C PHE A 226 1.71 8.66 -11.84
N GLN A 227 2.56 8.83 -12.86
CA GLN A 227 4.01 8.76 -12.71
C GLN A 227 4.54 9.85 -11.78
N SER A 228 4.04 11.08 -11.92
CA SER A 228 4.39 12.17 -11.01
C SER A 228 4.00 11.87 -9.56
N ALA A 229 2.83 11.27 -9.34
CA ALA A 229 2.39 10.82 -8.01
C ALA A 229 3.32 9.75 -7.42
N GLN A 230 3.76 8.77 -8.22
CA GLN A 230 4.74 7.77 -7.78
C GLN A 230 6.07 8.40 -7.35
N ASP A 231 6.59 9.32 -8.17
CA ASP A 231 7.83 10.03 -7.87
C ASP A 231 7.70 10.92 -6.62
N HIS A 232 6.55 11.58 -6.44
CA HIS A 232 6.27 12.40 -5.28
C HIS A 232 6.23 11.56 -3.99
N LEU A 233 5.54 10.43 -4.00
CA LEU A 233 5.51 9.53 -2.84
C LEU A 233 6.90 8.99 -2.52
N PHE A 234 7.67 8.59 -3.55
CA PHE A 234 9.03 8.09 -3.37
C PHE A 234 9.93 9.11 -2.66
N LYS A 235 9.89 10.38 -3.07
CA LYS A 235 10.66 11.45 -2.42
C LYS A 235 10.21 11.70 -0.97
N LEU A 236 8.90 11.72 -0.73
CA LEU A 236 8.36 11.88 0.63
C LEU A 236 8.75 10.71 1.54
N LYS A 237 8.83 9.50 1.00
CA LYS A 237 9.32 8.31 1.69
C LYS A 237 10.80 8.42 2.04
N LEU A 238 11.64 8.90 1.12
CA LEU A 238 13.05 9.15 1.43
C LEU A 238 13.21 10.22 2.52
N ILE A 239 12.43 11.31 2.45
CA ILE A 239 12.42 12.33 3.51
C ILE A 239 12.02 11.71 4.86
N HIS A 240 10.99 10.85 4.88
CA HIS A 240 10.59 10.13 6.09
C HIS A 240 11.75 9.31 6.68
N TYR A 241 12.54 8.61 5.87
CA TYR A 241 13.73 7.89 6.35
C TYR A 241 14.81 8.79 6.95
N HIS A 242 15.08 9.95 6.35
CA HIS A 242 16.03 10.91 6.91
C HIS A 242 15.58 11.42 8.29
N ILE A 243 14.28 11.67 8.46
CA ILE A 243 13.71 12.10 9.73
C ILE A 243 13.68 10.99 10.77
N ASP A 244 13.36 9.76 10.35
CA ASP A 244 13.39 8.59 11.22
C ASP A 244 14.81 8.29 11.72
N ASN A 245 15.82 8.38 10.85
CA ASN A 245 17.23 8.29 11.26
C ASN A 245 17.58 9.33 12.33
N LEU A 246 17.09 10.56 12.17
CA LEU A 246 17.39 11.66 13.07
C LEU A 246 16.82 11.43 14.48
N ILE A 247 15.57 10.96 14.58
CA ILE A 247 14.91 10.65 15.85
C ILE A 247 15.61 9.48 16.58
N ASN A 248 16.06 8.47 15.82
CA ASN A 248 16.68 7.28 16.40
C ASN A 248 18.20 7.44 16.64
N THR A 249 18.79 8.58 16.29
CA THR A 249 20.21 8.85 16.53
C THR A 249 20.40 9.47 17.91
N PRO A 250 21.31 8.92 18.76
CA PRO A 250 21.60 9.51 20.06
C PRO A 250 22.41 10.81 19.91
N LEU A 251 21.72 11.93 19.72
CA LEU A 251 22.31 13.26 19.64
C LEU A 251 22.62 13.74 21.08
N LYS A 252 23.88 13.70 21.49
CA LYS A 252 24.32 14.21 22.79
C LYS A 252 24.98 15.58 22.62
N THR A 253 24.45 16.60 23.31
CA THR A 253 25.01 17.96 23.47
C THR A 253 25.41 18.63 22.16
N ILE A 254 24.58 19.57 21.68
CA ILE A 254 24.82 20.35 20.46
C ILE A 254 25.59 21.63 20.81
N SER A 255 26.73 21.84 20.16
CA SER A 255 27.67 22.94 20.41
C SER A 255 27.40 24.22 19.59
N TRP A 256 26.42 24.21 18.68
CA TRP A 256 26.06 25.37 17.86
C TRP A 256 25.73 26.63 18.66
N SER A 257 26.23 27.76 18.16
CA SER A 257 25.92 29.10 18.63
C SER A 257 24.43 29.43 18.49
N LYS A 258 23.98 30.45 19.23
CA LYS A 258 22.60 30.95 19.11
C LYS A 258 22.28 31.45 17.70
N GLU A 259 23.28 31.98 16.99
CA GLU A 259 23.12 32.49 15.62
C GLU A 259 22.90 31.34 14.64
N GLU A 260 23.73 30.30 14.68
CA GLU A 260 23.59 29.09 13.85
C GLU A 260 22.26 28.39 14.10
N ARG A 261 21.89 28.18 15.38
CA ARG A 261 20.58 27.60 15.74
C ARG A 261 19.42 28.42 15.15
N THR A 262 19.52 29.75 15.14
CA THR A 262 18.50 30.63 14.56
C THR A 262 18.42 30.50 13.04
N ILE A 263 19.56 30.41 12.35
CA ILE A 263 19.62 30.20 10.90
C ILE A 263 18.99 28.85 10.53
N ILE A 264 19.37 27.78 11.24
CA ILE A 264 18.87 26.43 11.00
C ILE A 264 17.36 26.37 11.29
N LEU A 265 16.88 26.89 12.42
CA LEU A 265 15.45 26.94 12.73
C LEU A 265 14.65 27.68 11.67
N LYS A 266 15.14 28.83 11.20
CA LYS A 266 14.48 29.59 10.13
C LYS A 266 14.44 28.80 8.83
N ALA A 267 15.52 28.10 8.47
CA ALA A 267 15.56 27.24 7.30
C ALA A 267 14.56 26.08 7.43
N VAL A 268 14.49 25.42 8.57
CA VAL A 268 13.53 24.34 8.86
C VAL A 268 12.09 24.83 8.76
N SER A 269 11.74 25.93 9.43
CA SER A 269 10.36 26.46 9.42
C SER A 269 9.90 26.82 8.01
N GLU A 270 10.77 27.43 7.20
CA GLU A 270 10.43 27.79 5.82
C GLU A 270 10.28 26.55 4.91
N LEU A 271 11.15 25.56 5.06
CA LEU A 271 11.05 24.28 4.38
C LEU A 271 9.74 23.57 4.73
N ALA A 272 9.45 23.44 6.03
CA ALA A 272 8.23 22.83 6.55
C ALA A 272 6.99 23.56 6.05
N TYR A 273 6.99 24.90 6.11
CA TYR A 273 5.91 25.72 5.62
C TYR A 273 5.67 25.52 4.11
N SER A 274 6.72 25.37 3.31
CA SER A 274 6.60 25.08 1.87
C SER A 274 5.96 23.71 1.59
N LEU A 275 6.22 22.70 2.42
CA LEU A 275 5.59 21.38 2.33
C LEU A 275 4.12 21.42 2.79
N GLN A 276 3.80 22.22 3.79
CA GLN A 276 2.43 22.42 4.24
C GLN A 276 1.60 23.19 3.19
N ASN A 277 2.20 24.21 2.55
CA ASN A 277 1.54 25.12 1.61
C ASN A 277 2.25 25.17 0.24
N LYS A 278 1.71 24.41 -0.73
CA LYS A 278 2.29 24.25 -2.09
C LYS A 278 2.66 25.57 -2.76
N THR A 279 1.85 26.62 -2.59
CA THR A 279 2.00 27.91 -3.27
C THR A 279 3.21 28.72 -2.80
N ASN A 280 3.83 28.34 -1.68
CA ASN A 280 4.87 29.14 -1.05
C ASN A 280 6.29 28.63 -1.33
N TYR A 281 6.43 27.53 -2.08
CA TYR A 281 7.75 27.09 -2.53
C TYR A 281 8.31 28.06 -3.58
N THR A 282 9.45 28.68 -3.26
CA THR A 282 10.19 29.54 -4.19
C THR A 282 11.60 28.97 -4.37
N SER A 283 11.93 28.54 -5.59
CA SER A 283 13.21 27.88 -5.90
C SER A 283 14.43 28.73 -5.48
N GLY A 284 14.41 30.04 -5.72
CA GLY A 284 15.51 30.93 -5.33
C GLY A 284 15.74 31.01 -3.80
N LYS A 285 14.66 31.14 -3.02
CA LYS A 285 14.73 31.16 -1.55
C LYS A 285 15.22 29.82 -1.00
N HIS A 286 14.70 28.72 -1.53
CA HIS A 286 15.10 27.35 -1.16
C HIS A 286 16.59 27.10 -1.41
N GLN A 287 17.11 27.51 -2.59
CA GLN A 287 18.53 27.38 -2.93
C GLN A 287 19.42 28.26 -2.06
N GLN A 288 18.97 29.47 -1.70
CA GLN A 288 19.72 30.34 -0.80
C GLN A 288 19.85 29.72 0.60
N GLN A 289 18.77 29.15 1.14
CA GLN A 289 18.79 28.48 2.45
C GLN A 289 19.65 27.22 2.41
N LEU A 290 19.55 26.42 1.33
CA LEU A 290 20.41 25.25 1.13
C LEU A 290 21.90 25.64 1.10
N LYS A 291 22.24 26.75 0.43
CA LYS A 291 23.61 27.26 0.38
C LYS A 291 24.12 27.63 1.78
N GLN A 292 23.33 28.37 2.56
CA GLN A 292 23.68 28.74 3.93
C GLN A 292 23.90 27.52 4.83
N LEU A 293 23.02 26.52 4.75
CA LEU A 293 23.17 25.27 5.51
C LEU A 293 24.41 24.48 5.09
N THR A 294 24.74 24.50 3.81
CA THR A 294 25.92 23.80 3.28
C THR A 294 27.21 24.52 3.70
N GLU A 295 27.21 25.85 3.78
CA GLU A 295 28.33 26.64 4.32
C GLU A 295 28.59 26.26 5.79
N ILE A 296 27.56 26.27 6.65
CA ILE A 296 27.67 25.84 8.06
C ILE A 296 28.23 24.41 8.15
N PHE A 297 27.75 23.50 7.30
CA PHE A 297 28.24 22.11 7.28
C PHE A 297 29.74 22.01 6.96
N TRP A 298 30.25 22.80 6.01
CA TRP A 298 31.67 22.78 5.66
C TRP A 298 32.53 23.45 6.73
N ASP A 299 32.05 24.55 7.33
CA ASP A 299 32.75 25.23 8.42
C ASP A 299 32.90 24.30 9.63
N ASP A 300 31.81 23.65 10.07
CA ASP A 300 31.84 22.65 11.16
C ASP A 300 32.82 21.51 10.86
N ASN A 301 32.84 21.02 9.61
CA ASN A 301 33.70 19.91 9.20
C ASN A 301 35.20 20.31 9.15
N GLU A 302 35.51 21.54 8.72
CA GLU A 302 36.88 22.06 8.75
C GLU A 302 37.42 22.21 10.17
N ASP A 303 36.59 22.68 11.10
CA ASP A 303 36.98 22.82 12.52
C ASP A 303 37.27 21.47 13.17
N ILE A 304 36.52 20.41 12.82
CA ILE A 304 36.75 19.05 13.30
C ILE A 304 38.05 18.46 12.73
N THR A 305 38.33 18.71 11.45
CA THR A 305 39.48 18.12 10.75
C THR A 305 40.81 18.82 11.05
N LYS A 306 40.80 20.10 11.39
CA LYS A 306 42.02 20.85 11.76
C LYS A 306 42.43 20.70 13.23
N ASN A 307 41.48 20.43 14.13
CA ASN A 307 41.72 20.45 15.58
C ASN A 307 41.93 19.08 16.25
N ASN A 308 41.89 17.95 15.52
CA ASN A 308 42.02 16.60 16.10
C ASN A 308 43.09 15.75 15.40
N ASP A 309 44.20 15.46 16.09
CA ASP A 309 45.21 14.46 15.69
C ASP A 309 44.69 13.01 15.78
N ASN A 310 43.56 12.78 16.46
CA ASN A 310 42.86 11.50 16.56
C ASN A 310 41.48 11.63 15.93
N HIS A 311 41.26 11.01 14.77
CA HIS A 311 39.95 10.94 14.13
C HIS A 311 39.00 10.06 14.97
N PRO A 312 37.97 10.61 15.62
CA PRO A 312 36.99 9.79 16.33
C PRO A 312 36.24 8.89 15.35
N THR A 313 35.86 7.68 15.78
CA THR A 313 35.08 6.74 14.97
C THR A 313 33.60 7.11 14.87
N THR A 314 33.16 8.14 15.61
CA THR A 314 31.78 8.63 15.65
C THR A 314 31.70 10.04 15.08
N PHE A 315 30.78 10.25 14.13
CA PHE A 315 30.49 11.59 13.61
C PHE A 315 29.86 12.48 14.70
N PRO A 316 30.25 13.75 14.78
CA PRO A 316 29.59 14.73 15.64
C PRO A 316 28.10 14.87 15.33
N PRO A 317 27.24 15.05 16.36
CA PRO A 317 25.79 15.25 16.20
C PRO A 317 25.43 16.32 15.17
N GLU A 318 26.17 17.43 15.15
CA GLU A 318 25.99 18.58 14.27
C GLU A 318 26.09 18.19 12.79
N LEU A 319 27.13 17.43 12.43
CA LEU A 319 27.33 16.95 11.06
C LEU A 319 26.22 16.00 10.63
N ILE A 320 25.75 15.13 11.53
CA ILE A 320 24.64 14.22 11.24
C ILE A 320 23.36 15.03 10.98
N ILE A 321 23.00 15.95 11.88
CA ILE A 321 21.80 16.78 11.76
C ILE A 321 21.82 17.60 10.46
N LEU A 322 22.95 18.25 10.14
CA LEU A 322 23.09 19.05 8.93
C LEU A 322 23.07 18.19 7.67
N TYR A 323 23.72 17.03 7.67
CA TYR A 323 23.67 16.10 6.54
C TYR A 323 22.24 15.63 6.25
N GLU A 324 21.51 15.25 7.29
CA GLU A 324 20.11 14.83 7.16
C GLU A 324 19.24 16.00 6.65
N LEU A 325 19.43 17.22 7.20
CA LEU A 325 18.70 18.40 6.76
C LEU A 325 18.99 18.79 5.30
N VAL A 326 20.26 18.79 4.89
CA VAL A 326 20.67 19.06 3.51
C VAL A 326 20.10 18.00 2.56
N SER A 327 20.10 16.73 2.97
CA SER A 327 19.49 15.64 2.20
C SER A 327 17.99 15.85 2.01
N VAL A 328 17.28 16.23 3.07
CA VAL A 328 15.85 16.60 3.00
C VAL A 328 15.63 17.79 2.06
N TYR A 329 16.44 18.84 2.17
CA TYR A 329 16.37 20.01 1.28
C TYR A 329 16.50 19.64 -0.20
N ASN A 330 17.48 18.78 -0.54
CA ASN A 330 17.68 18.28 -1.89
C ASN A 330 16.48 17.48 -2.40
N LEU A 331 15.87 16.65 -1.55
CA LEU A 331 14.67 15.88 -1.89
C LEU A 331 13.45 16.77 -2.12
N VAL A 332 13.28 17.83 -1.32
CA VAL A 332 12.21 18.83 -1.49
C VAL A 332 12.39 19.63 -2.78
N GLU A 333 13.62 20.02 -3.13
CA GLU A 333 13.89 20.67 -4.42
C GLU A 333 13.48 19.76 -5.59
N ARG A 334 13.90 18.49 -5.56
CA ARG A 334 13.53 17.48 -6.57
C ARG A 334 12.03 17.22 -6.60
N TYR A 335 11.34 17.34 -5.47
CA TYR A 335 9.89 17.19 -5.39
C TYR A 335 9.19 18.28 -6.22
N TYR A 336 9.59 19.54 -6.05
CA TYR A 336 8.96 20.67 -6.72
C TYR A 336 9.44 20.91 -8.16
N LYS A 337 10.73 20.66 -8.47
CA LYS A 337 11.31 20.91 -9.81
C LYS A 337 10.58 20.15 -10.92
N LYS A 338 10.24 18.88 -10.70
CA LYS A 338 9.50 18.05 -11.67
C LYS A 338 8.02 18.42 -11.80
N THR A 339 7.46 19.17 -10.85
CA THR A 339 6.09 19.70 -10.91
C THR A 339 5.99 20.95 -11.81
N ALA A 340 7.08 21.69 -12.00
CA ALA A 340 7.10 22.87 -12.87
C ALA A 340 7.15 22.48 -14.35
N ASP A 341 7.91 21.46 -14.71
CA ASP A 341 8.05 20.99 -16.10
C ASP A 341 6.77 20.34 -16.65
N SER A 342 5.90 19.80 -15.79
CA SER A 342 4.62 19.18 -16.18
C SER A 342 3.45 20.16 -16.29
N LEU A 343 3.62 21.41 -15.87
CA LEU A 343 2.62 22.48 -16.04
C LEU A 343 2.86 23.35 -17.29
N GLN A 344 3.98 23.13 -17.99
CA GLN A 344 4.36 23.82 -19.23
C GLN A 344 4.13 23.00 -20.51
N ARG A 345 3.56 21.80 -20.39
CA ARG A 345 3.09 20.95 -21.50
C ARG A 345 1.61 20.69 -21.31
#